data_AF-A0A1I3UU95-F1
#
_entry.id   AF-A0A1I3UU95-F1
#
_cell.length_a   1.000
_cell.length_b   1.000
_cell.length_c   1.000
_cell.angle_alpha   90.00
_cell.angle_beta   90.00
_cell.angle_gamma   90.00
#
_symmetry.space_group_name_H-M   'P 1'
#
loop_
_entity.id
_entity.type
_entity.pdbx_description
1 polymer ?
#
loop_
_entity_poly.entity_id
_entity_poly.type
_entity_poly.pdbx_seq_one_letter_code
_entity_poly.pdbx_strand_id
1 'polypeptide(L)' 'MFIPVRACWLNLAEGWWRLLRRAAFAGQTFADATEIAHAVAAAATQLNAHAQPWVWGRSPPQPRTLRRTFVYLL' A
#
# COMPACT_ATOMS: atom_id res chain seq x y z
N MET A 1 -11.24 4.58 -22.28
CA MET A 1 -10.39 3.47 -21.81
C MET A 1 -11.10 2.17 -22.16
N PHE A 2 -10.48 1.31 -22.98
CA PHE A 2 -11.05 0.03 -23.41
C PHE A 2 -10.41 -1.09 -22.58
N ILE A 3 -11.24 -1.93 -21.96
CA ILE A 3 -10.80 -3.14 -21.28
C ILE A 3 -11.36 -4.31 -22.10
N PRO A 4 -10.52 -5.24 -22.57
CA PRO A 4 -11.01 -6.36 -23.35
C PRO A 4 -11.94 -7.25 -22.51
N VAL A 5 -12.89 -7.89 -23.18
CA VAL A 5 -13.80 -8.84 -22.56
C VAL A 5 -12.98 -9.97 -21.90
N ARG A 6 -13.29 -10.30 -20.63
CA ARG A 6 -12.55 -11.24 -19.75
C ARG A 6 -11.19 -10.77 -19.23
N ALA A 7 -10.85 -9.49 -19.39
CA ALA A 7 -9.64 -8.90 -18.82
C ALA A 7 -9.90 -8.00 -17.60
N CYS A 8 -11.00 -8.23 -16.87
CA CYS A 8 -11.34 -7.44 -15.68
C CYS A 8 -10.26 -7.50 -14.58
N TRP A 9 -9.47 -8.57 -14.55
CA TRP A 9 -8.30 -8.70 -13.66
C TRP A 9 -7.16 -7.69 -13.94
N LEU A 10 -7.12 -7.08 -15.14
CA LEU A 10 -6.24 -5.94 -15.45
C LEU A 10 -6.82 -4.61 -14.94
N ASN A 11 -8.07 -4.59 -14.47
CA ASN A 11 -8.66 -3.40 -13.89
C ASN A 11 -8.20 -3.23 -12.45
N LEU A 12 -7.40 -2.19 -12.22
CA LEU A 12 -6.96 -1.79 -10.89
C LEU A 12 -8.13 -1.57 -9.91
N ALA A 13 -9.29 -1.11 -10.41
CA ALA A 13 -10.48 -0.89 -9.58
C ALA A 13 -11.00 -2.19 -8.93
N GLU A 14 -10.86 -3.35 -9.59
CA GLU A 14 -11.29 -4.63 -9.04
C GLU A 14 -10.43 -5.06 -7.83
N GLY A 15 -9.12 -4.76 -7.88
CA GLY A 15 -8.20 -4.96 -6.76
C GLY A 15 -8.58 -4.11 -5.54
N TRP A 16 -8.87 -2.83 -5.75
CA TRP A 16 -9.33 -1.93 -4.67
C TRP A 16 -10.67 -2.37 -4.07
N TRP A 17 -11.61 -2.82 -4.89
CA TRP A 17 -12.90 -3.30 -4.38
C TRP A 17 -12.75 -4.53 -3.49
N ARG A 18 -11.82 -5.43 -3.79
CA ARG A 18 -11.54 -6.58 -2.94
C ARG A 18 -11.02 -6.17 -1.57
N LEU A 19 -10.13 -5.16 -1.52
CA LEU A 19 -9.59 -4.63 -0.27
C LEU A 19 -10.67 -3.96 0.57
N LEU A 20 -11.46 -3.06 -0.02
CA LEU A 20 -12.53 -2.34 0.69
C LEU A 20 -13.64 -3.28 1.17
N ARG A 21 -13.98 -4.32 0.39
CA ARG A 21 -14.99 -5.30 0.83
C ARG A 21 -14.58 -6.00 2.12
N ARG A 22 -13.29 -6.28 2.29
CA ARG A 22 -12.75 -6.86 3.52
C ARG A 22 -12.58 -5.85 4.65
N ALA A 23 -12.08 -4.65 4.33
CA ALA A 23 -11.66 -3.68 5.34
C ALA A 23 -12.77 -2.73 5.81
N ALA A 24 -13.70 -2.35 4.93
CA ALA A 24 -14.71 -1.34 5.19
C ALA A 24 -16.13 -1.92 5.30
N PHE A 25 -16.46 -2.94 4.52
CA PHE A 25 -17.87 -3.38 4.35
C PHE A 25 -18.23 -4.71 5.00
N ALA A 26 -17.25 -5.55 5.35
CA ALA A 26 -17.50 -6.85 5.93
C ALA A 26 -18.25 -6.71 7.27
N GLY A 27 -19.48 -7.22 7.33
CA GLY A 27 -20.31 -7.21 8.54
C GLY A 27 -20.93 -5.86 8.90
N GLN A 28 -20.80 -4.84 8.05
CA GLN A 28 -21.37 -3.51 8.29
C GLN A 28 -22.71 -3.35 7.55
N THR A 29 -23.60 -2.56 8.15
CA THR A 29 -24.83 -2.07 7.50
C THR A 29 -24.78 -0.55 7.52
N PHE A 30 -25.08 0.09 6.38
CA PHE A 30 -25.02 1.54 6.24
C PHE A 30 -26.42 2.10 6.05
N ALA A 31 -26.72 3.19 6.73
CA ALA A 31 -27.99 3.90 6.62
C ALA A 31 -28.01 4.86 5.42
N ASP A 32 -26.87 5.44 5.08
CA ASP A 32 -26.75 6.44 4.02
C ASP A 32 -25.39 6.42 3.29
N ALA A 33 -25.26 7.28 2.27
CA ALA A 33 -24.03 7.40 1.51
C ALA A 33 -22.89 8.05 2.31
N THR A 34 -23.20 8.81 3.37
CA THR A 34 -22.18 9.50 4.16
C THR A 34 -21.44 8.51 5.06
N GLU A 35 -22.15 7.55 5.64
CA GLU A 35 -21.57 6.44 6.40
C GLU A 35 -20.67 5.55 5.52
N ILE A 36 -21.09 5.29 4.27
CA ILE A 36 -20.25 4.57 3.30
C ILE A 36 -18.95 5.34 3.05
N ALA A 37 -19.04 6.65 2.78
CA ALA A 37 -17.87 7.48 2.54
C ALA A 37 -16.92 7.51 3.76
N HIS A 38 -17.49 7.62 4.96
CA HIS A 38 -16.73 7.60 6.20
C HIS A 38 -16.04 6.25 6.43
N ALA A 39 -16.74 5.13 6.24
CA ALA A 39 -16.17 3.78 6.37
C ALA A 39 -15.02 3.54 5.38
N VAL A 40 -15.16 4.01 4.14
CA VAL A 40 -14.11 3.94 3.13
C VAL A 40 -12.91 4.79 3.54
N ALA A 41 -13.12 6.03 4.02
CA ALA A 41 -12.04 6.91 4.46
C ALA A 41 -11.28 6.33 5.66
N ALA A 42 -11.98 5.76 6.64
CA ALA A 42 -11.38 5.11 7.80
C ALA A 42 -10.55 3.89 7.38
N ALA A 43 -11.12 3.00 6.55
CA ALA A 43 -10.42 1.83 6.05
C ALA A 43 -9.19 2.19 5.20
N ALA A 44 -9.30 3.20 4.34
CA ALA A 44 -8.17 3.70 3.55
C ALA A 44 -7.06 4.25 4.44
N THR A 45 -7.41 5.02 5.47
CA THR A 45 -6.43 5.54 6.45
C THR A 45 -5.70 4.41 7.16
N GLN A 46 -6.43 3.39 7.63
CA GLN A 46 -5.84 2.23 8.29
C GLN A 46 -4.94 1.42 7.35
N LEU A 47 -5.38 1.17 6.11
CA LEU A 47 -4.59 0.47 5.11
C LEU A 47 -3.30 1.23 4.78
N ASN A 48 -3.37 2.55 4.65
CA ASN A 48 -2.21 3.40 4.39
C ASN A 48 -1.23 3.44 5.58
N ALA A 49 -1.74 3.43 6.82
CA ALA A 49 -0.90 3.40 8.02
C ALA A 49 -0.02 2.13 8.11
N HIS A 50 -0.49 1.02 7.53
CA HIS A 50 0.23 -0.26 7.49
C HIS A 50 0.79 -0.59 6.10
N ALA A 51 0.76 0.35 5.15
CA ALA A 51 1.24 0.09 3.80
C ALA A 51 2.76 -0.12 3.81
N GLN A 52 3.20 -1.21 3.18
CA GLN A 52 4.62 -1.46 2.88
C GLN A 52 4.83 -1.28 1.39
N PRO A 53 5.00 -0.02 0.92
CA PRO A 53 5.18 0.23 -0.49
C PRO A 53 6.47 -0.44 -0.98
N TRP A 54 6.39 -1.02 -2.17
CA TRP A 54 7.59 -1.46 -2.86
C TRP A 54 8.46 -0.25 -3.20
N VAL A 55 9.67 -0.21 -2.64
CA VAL A 55 10.65 0.82 -2.93
C VAL A 55 11.44 0.40 -4.17
N TRP A 56 11.39 1.21 -5.23
CA TRP A 56 12.22 1.00 -6.41
C TRP A 56 13.70 1.33 -6.09
N GLY A 57 14.60 0.41 -6.42
CA GLY A 57 16.05 0.59 -6.26
C GLY A 57 16.63 -0.04 -4.99
N ARG A 58 17.96 0.01 -4.84
CA ARG A 58 18.65 -0.41 -3.61
C ARG A 58 18.52 0.69 -2.56
N SER A 59 18.07 0.33 -1.36
CA SER A 59 18.19 1.23 -0.20
C SER A 59 19.65 1.63 -0.01
N PRO A 60 19.94 2.88 0.42
CA PRO A 60 21.31 3.32 0.65
C PRO A 60 22.01 2.36 1.62
N PRO A 61 23.26 1.95 1.36
CA PRO A 61 24.01 1.13 2.29
C PRO A 61 24.14 1.88 3.63
N GLN A 62 23.88 1.20 4.74
CA GLN A 62 24.09 1.78 6.07
C GLN A 62 25.53 2.32 6.19
N PRO A 63 25.72 3.58 6.63
CA PRO A 63 27.04 4.13 6.83
C PRO A 63 27.79 3.32 7.89
N ARG A 64 28.97 2.81 7.54
CA ARG A 64 29.83 2.07 8.47
C ARG A 64 30.52 3.09 9.39
N THR A 65 30.10 3.16 10.66
CA THR A 65 30.69 4.04 11.69
C THR A 65 32.13 3.68 12.05
N LEU A 66 32.50 2.42 11.95
CA LEU A 66 33.85 1.93 12.22
C LEU A 66 34.55 1.56 10.91
N ARG A 67 35.04 2.56 10.17
CA ARG A 67 36.04 2.31 9.13
C ARG A 67 37.39 2.18 9.80
N ARG A 68 37.91 0.96 9.89
CA ARG A 68 39.33 0.74 10.23
C ARG A 68 40.17 1.25 9.07
N THR A 69 40.76 2.42 9.24
CA THR A 69 41.77 2.95 8.31
C THR A 69 43.08 2.23 8.62
N PHE A 70 43.50 1.31 7.75
CA PHE A 70 44.84 0.75 7.82
C PHE A 70 45.80 1.80 7.28
N VAL A 71 46.67 2.31 8.14
CA VAL A 71 47.79 3.17 7.74
C VAL A 71 49.03 2.29 7.67
N TYR A 72 49.65 2.20 6.50
CA TYR A 72 50.98 1.60 6.37
C TYR A 72 52.01 2.63 6.85
N LEU A 73 52.80 2.26 7.84
CA LEU A 73 53.98 3.01 8.25
C LEU A 73 55.16 2.50 7.40
N LEU A 74 55.83 3.42 6.71
CA LEU A 74 57.06 3.18 5.94
C LEU A 74 58.29 3.23 6.86
#